data_AF-A0A520TRW0-F1
#
_entry.id   AF-A0A520TRW0-F1
#
_cell.length_a   1.000
_cell.length_b   1.000
_cell.length_c   1.000
_cell.angle_alpha   90.00
_cell.angle_beta   90.00
_cell.angle_gamma   90.00
#
_symmetry.space_group_name_H-M   'P 1'
#
loop_
_entity.id
_entity.type
_entity.pdbx_description
1 polymer ?
#
loop_
_entity_poly.entity_id
_entity_poly.type
_entity_poly.pdbx_seq_one_letter_code
_entity_poly.pdbx_strand_id
1 'polypeptide(L)'
;MKNTILSFIILSLVLTSCSKDDENNKIFWLDELDYYDGEKAYYFVDVGGKTAYLGGVLEIYNLLDNSYIDRITVESFDLMTRSDGYPLCRIWGLSGKLNKSTYLLARNCFNSN
;
A
#
# COMPACT_ATOMS: atom_id res chain seq x y z
N MET A 1 -13.92 17.32 50.40
CA MET A 1 -12.84 16.51 49.77
C MET A 1 -13.34 15.09 49.52
N LYS A 2 -13.94 14.82 48.36
CA LYS A 2 -14.29 13.49 47.82
C LYS A 2 -15.07 13.74 46.53
N ASN A 3 -14.38 13.90 45.40
CA ASN A 3 -14.94 13.68 44.06
C ASN A 3 -13.96 13.98 42.92
N THR A 4 -12.84 14.67 43.18
CA THR A 4 -11.86 15.00 42.14
C THR A 4 -10.92 13.85 41.77
N ILE A 5 -10.74 12.86 42.64
CA ILE A 5 -9.86 11.70 42.40
C ILE A 5 -10.49 10.73 41.39
N LEU A 6 -11.82 10.55 41.41
CA LEU A 6 -12.50 9.62 40.51
C LEU A 6 -12.45 10.07 39.04
N SER A 7 -12.45 11.39 38.79
CA SER A 7 -12.41 11.96 37.44
C SER A 7 -11.05 11.79 36.75
N PHE A 8 -9.97 11.64 37.51
CA PHE A 8 -8.62 11.50 36.94
C PHE A 8 -8.37 10.09 36.41
N ILE A 9 -8.96 9.07 37.06
CA ILE A 9 -8.83 7.66 36.69
C ILE A 9 -9.51 7.36 35.34
N ILE A 10 -10.66 8.00 35.08
CA ILE A 10 -11.42 7.83 33.82
C ILE A 10 -10.65 8.44 32.64
N LEU A 11 -9.93 9.56 32.85
CA LEU A 11 -9.19 10.24 31.78
C LEU A 11 -7.94 9.45 31.35
N SER A 12 -7.30 8.72 32.27
CA SER A 12 -6.13 7.87 31.97
C SER A 12 -6.45 6.58 31.19
N LEU A 13 -7.71 6.12 31.19
CA LEU A 13 -8.14 4.90 30.47
C LEU A 13 -8.40 5.12 28.97
N VAL A 14 -8.51 6.38 28.52
CA VAL A 14 -8.86 6.70 27.11
C VAL A 14 -7.61 6.86 26.22
N LEU A 15 -6.41 6.93 26.80
CA LEU A 15 -5.17 7.24 26.06
C LEU A 15 -4.40 6.01 25.55
N THR A 16 -4.94 4.79 25.68
CA THR A 16 -4.29 3.57 25.18
C THR A 16 -5.02 2.94 24.01
N SER A 17 -5.56 3.73 23.08
CA SER A 17 -5.94 3.20 21.76
C SER A 17 -4.69 3.05 20.90
N CYS A 18 -3.86 2.06 21.24
CA CYS A 18 -2.87 1.56 20.29
C CYS A 18 -3.66 0.79 19.24
N SER A 19 -4.01 1.44 18.12
CA SER A 19 -4.58 0.73 16.97
C SER A 19 -3.55 -0.30 16.54
N LYS A 20 -3.87 -1.59 16.67
CA LYS A 20 -3.15 -2.62 15.95
C LYS A 20 -3.31 -2.27 14.47
N ASP A 21 -2.20 -1.97 13.80
CA ASP A 21 -2.17 -1.97 12.34
C ASP A 21 -2.72 -3.33 11.91
N ASP A 22 -3.86 -3.33 11.23
CA ASP A 22 -4.46 -4.55 10.70
C ASP A 22 -3.48 -5.11 9.66
N GLU A 23 -2.92 -6.29 9.94
CA GLU A 23 -1.92 -6.95 9.11
C GLU A 23 -2.44 -7.22 7.68
N ASN A 24 -3.76 -7.24 7.48
CA ASN A 24 -4.39 -7.36 6.16
C ASN A 24 -4.30 -6.09 5.31
N ASN A 25 -3.90 -4.96 5.89
CA ASN A 25 -3.85 -3.68 5.19
C ASN A 25 -2.51 -3.44 4.50
N LYS A 26 -1.59 -4.41 4.46
CA LYS A 26 -0.23 -4.26 3.94
C LYS A 26 0.17 -5.41 3.03
N ILE A 27 0.88 -5.10 1.95
CA ILE A 27 1.53 -6.08 1.08
C ILE A 27 3.00 -5.73 0.87
N PHE A 28 3.81 -6.75 0.67
CA PHE A 28 5.24 -6.68 0.38
C PHE A 28 5.53 -7.43 -0.91
N TRP A 29 6.65 -7.09 -1.55
CA TRP A 29 7.14 -7.77 -2.74
C TRP A 29 8.66 -7.73 -2.79
N LEU A 30 9.29 -8.68 -3.49
CA LEU A 30 10.75 -8.75 -3.57
C LEU A 30 11.31 -8.17 -4.87
N ASP A 31 10.59 -8.36 -5.97
CA ASP A 31 11.09 -8.10 -7.32
C ASP A 31 10.67 -6.70 -7.82
N GLU A 32 11.01 -6.33 -9.06
CA GLU A 32 10.61 -5.04 -9.64
C GLU A 32 9.11 -4.94 -9.89
N LEU A 33 8.62 -3.72 -10.03
CA LEU A 33 7.23 -3.39 -10.35
C LEU A 33 7.09 -3.03 -11.82
N ASP A 34 5.89 -3.29 -12.35
CA ASP A 34 5.42 -2.64 -13.56
C ASP A 34 4.16 -1.83 -13.23
N TYR A 35 3.94 -0.70 -13.91
CA TYR A 35 2.74 0.11 -13.75
C TYR A 35 1.84 0.00 -14.98
N TYR A 36 0.55 -0.26 -14.78
CA TYR A 36 -0.44 -0.28 -15.85
C TYR A 36 -1.49 0.80 -15.65
N ASP A 37 -1.55 1.72 -16.60
CA ASP A 37 -2.42 2.90 -16.54
C ASP A 37 -3.80 2.69 -17.20
N GLY A 38 -4.08 1.46 -17.66
CA GLY A 38 -5.29 1.10 -18.40
C GLY A 38 -5.11 1.10 -19.92
N GLU A 39 -4.06 1.75 -20.45
CA GLU A 39 -3.78 1.82 -21.89
C GLU A 39 -2.40 1.26 -22.22
N LYS A 40 -1.41 1.57 -21.38
CA LYS A 40 -0.03 1.13 -21.55
C LYS A 40 0.58 0.63 -20.24
N ALA A 41 1.60 -0.21 -20.41
CA ALA A 41 2.46 -0.65 -19.33
C ALA A 41 3.75 0.18 -19.32
N TYR A 42 4.17 0.59 -18.13
CA TYR A 42 5.50 1.12 -17.84
C TYR A 42 6.24 0.03 -17.09
N TYR A 43 7.31 -0.49 -17.70
CA TYR A 43 8.07 -1.59 -17.13
C TYR A 43 9.19 -1.09 -16.23
N PHE A 44 9.49 -1.84 -15.16
CA PHE A 44 10.55 -1.52 -14.20
C PHE A 44 10.36 -0.12 -13.63
N VAL A 45 9.31 0.05 -12.81
CA VAL A 45 9.05 1.30 -12.09
C VAL A 45 9.53 1.21 -10.64
N ASP A 46 9.87 2.35 -10.07
CA ASP A 46 10.19 2.51 -8.66
C ASP A 46 9.09 3.28 -7.94
N VAL A 47 8.84 2.89 -6.69
CA VAL A 47 7.93 3.57 -5.76
C VAL A 47 8.58 3.95 -4.44
N GLY A 48 9.91 3.93 -4.38
CA GLY A 48 10.70 4.29 -3.20
C GLY A 48 10.71 3.23 -2.09
N GLY A 49 10.13 2.06 -2.33
CA GLY A 49 10.02 0.98 -1.34
C GLY A 49 9.48 -0.32 -1.91
N LYS A 50 9.39 -1.33 -1.02
CA LYS A 50 8.92 -2.69 -1.33
C LYS A 50 7.68 -3.07 -0.51
N THR A 51 6.88 -2.07 -0.14
CA THR A 51 5.66 -2.24 0.66
C THR A 51 4.58 -1.24 0.24
N ALA A 52 3.32 -1.65 0.34
CA ALA A 52 2.16 -0.80 0.11
C ALA A 52 1.12 -1.09 1.19
N TYR A 53 0.34 -0.08 1.53
CA TYR A 53 -0.74 -0.21 2.51
C TYR A 53 -2.01 0.46 2.02
N LEU A 54 -3.19 -0.04 2.42
CA LEU A 54 -4.47 0.54 2.03
C LEU A 54 -4.57 2.02 2.47
N GLY A 55 -5.00 2.88 1.55
CA GLY A 55 -5.01 4.33 1.73
C GLY A 55 -3.64 5.00 1.61
N GLY A 56 -2.56 4.22 1.50
CA GLY A 56 -1.21 4.70 1.27
C GLY A 56 -1.04 5.32 -0.12
N VAL A 57 -0.04 6.17 -0.24
CA VAL A 57 0.29 6.85 -1.50
C VAL A 57 1.59 6.28 -2.04
N LEU A 58 1.57 5.85 -3.29
CA LEU A 58 2.76 5.43 -4.02
C LEU A 58 3.00 6.40 -5.16
N GLU A 59 4.11 7.11 -5.12
CA GLU A 59 4.62 7.89 -6.24
C GLU A 59 5.41 6.95 -7.16
N ILE A 60 5.19 7.03 -8.46
CA ILE A 60 5.68 6.07 -9.44
C ILE A 60 6.68 6.79 -10.34
N TYR A 61 7.91 6.26 -10.37
CA TYR A 61 9.01 6.77 -11.16
C TYR A 61 9.51 5.70 -12.12
N ASN A 62 10.06 6.12 -13.26
CA ASN A 62 10.80 5.22 -14.13
C ASN A 62 12.11 4.83 -13.44
N LEU A 63 12.40 3.53 -13.29
CA LEU A 63 13.60 3.09 -12.57
C LEU A 63 14.91 3.49 -13.27
N LEU A 64 14.91 3.66 -14.59
CA LEU A 64 16.13 3.92 -15.37
C LEU A 64 16.56 5.39 -15.32
N ASP A 65 15.61 6.32 -15.43
CA ASP A 65 15.90 7.75 -15.55
C ASP A 65 15.29 8.60 -14.42
N ASN A 66 14.59 7.97 -13.48
CA ASN A 66 13.93 8.59 -12.34
C ASN A 66 12.89 9.66 -12.73
N SER A 67 12.38 9.60 -13.96
CA SER A 67 11.29 10.49 -14.39
C SER A 67 9.99 10.12 -13.70
N TYR A 68 9.25 11.14 -13.24
CA TYR A 68 7.93 10.95 -12.63
C TYR A 68 6.91 10.47 -13.67
N ILE A 69 6.19 9.39 -13.33
CA ILE A 69 5.16 8.79 -14.19
C ILE A 69 3.76 9.20 -13.71
N ASP A 70 3.44 8.85 -12.46
CA ASP A 70 2.14 9.05 -11.83
C ASP A 70 2.23 8.84 -10.31
N ARG A 71 1.11 8.96 -9.61
CA ARG A 71 0.91 8.58 -8.22
C ARG A 71 -0.40 7.81 -8.12
N ILE A 72 -0.44 6.77 -7.29
CA ILE A 72 -1.71 6.13 -6.92
C ILE A 72 -1.98 6.25 -5.43
N THR A 73 -3.26 6.37 -5.06
CA THR A 73 -3.74 6.11 -3.69
C THR A 73 -4.25 4.67 -3.65
N VAL A 74 -3.63 3.83 -2.82
CA VAL A 74 -3.88 2.38 -2.79
C VAL A 74 -5.29 2.10 -2.26
N GLU A 75 -6.06 1.31 -3.01
CA GLU A 75 -7.45 0.99 -2.71
C GLU A 75 -7.65 -0.50 -2.38
N SER A 76 -6.90 -1.40 -3.00
CA SER A 76 -7.01 -2.83 -2.77
C SER A 76 -5.79 -3.61 -3.26
N PHE A 77 -5.70 -4.88 -2.84
CA PHE A 77 -4.71 -5.84 -3.29
C PHE A 77 -5.42 -7.06 -3.90
N ASP A 78 -4.90 -7.55 -5.02
CA ASP A 78 -5.36 -8.79 -5.67
C ASP A 78 -4.17 -9.75 -5.74
N LEU A 79 -4.14 -10.74 -4.84
CA LEU A 79 -3.09 -11.75 -4.77
C LEU A 79 -3.42 -12.89 -5.71
N MET A 80 -2.44 -13.26 -6.54
CA MET A 80 -2.58 -14.28 -7.56
C MET A 80 -1.38 -15.21 -7.54
N THR A 81 -1.59 -16.44 -7.97
CA THR A 81 -0.49 -17.36 -8.27
C THR A 81 -0.46 -17.59 -9.77
N ARG A 82 0.70 -17.36 -10.38
CA ARG A 82 0.91 -17.59 -11.80
C ARG A 82 0.91 -19.10 -12.08
N SER A 83 0.70 -19.52 -13.33
CA SER A 83 0.57 -20.95 -13.68
C SER A 83 1.79 -21.80 -13.36
N ASP A 84 2.96 -21.19 -13.16
CA ASP A 84 4.21 -21.83 -12.76
C ASP A 84 4.45 -21.80 -11.23
N GLY A 85 3.46 -21.36 -10.45
CA GLY A 85 3.54 -21.32 -8.99
C GLY A 85 4.15 -20.04 -8.40
N TYR A 86 4.59 -19.09 -9.24
CA TYR A 86 5.21 -17.86 -8.76
C TYR A 86 4.15 -16.86 -8.25
N PRO A 87 4.27 -16.31 -7.02
CA PRO A 87 3.29 -15.40 -6.47
C PRO A 87 3.38 -14.01 -7.12
N LEU A 88 2.22 -13.42 -7.37
CA LEU A 88 2.04 -12.09 -7.95
C LEU A 88 0.99 -11.33 -7.16
N CYS A 89 1.05 -10.00 -7.19
CA CYS A 89 -0.06 -9.19 -6.75
C CYS A 89 -0.28 -7.97 -7.63
N ARG A 90 -1.55 -7.59 -7.80
CA ARG A 90 -1.90 -6.26 -8.30
C ARG A 90 -2.19 -5.36 -7.10
N ILE A 91 -1.51 -4.22 -7.07
CA ILE A 91 -1.76 -3.16 -6.11
C ILE A 91 -2.61 -2.13 -6.84
N TRP A 92 -3.92 -2.18 -6.61
CA TRP A 92 -4.87 -1.28 -7.24
C TRP A 92 -4.91 0.06 -6.52
N GLY A 93 -5.10 1.14 -7.28
CA GLY A 93 -5.29 2.46 -6.71
C GLY A 93 -5.78 3.51 -7.70
N LEU A 94 -6.31 4.60 -7.14
CA LEU A 94 -6.77 5.76 -7.89
C LEU A 94 -5.57 6.57 -8.37
N SER A 95 -5.39 6.67 -9.68
CA SER A 95 -4.37 7.51 -10.32
C SER A 95 -4.63 8.99 -10.08
N GLY A 96 -3.60 9.71 -9.64
CA GLY A 96 -3.62 11.16 -9.46
C GLY A 96 -3.62 11.93 -10.77
N LYS A 97 -3.01 11.38 -11.84
CA LYS A 97 -2.95 12.01 -13.16
C LYS A 97 -4.16 11.73 -14.03
N LEU A 98 -4.70 10.51 -13.97
CA LEU A 98 -5.76 10.01 -14.85
C LEU A 98 -7.14 10.00 -14.20
N ASN A 99 -7.21 10.15 -12.88
CA ASN A 99 -8.45 10.12 -12.10
C ASN A 99 -9.31 8.87 -12.39
N LYS A 100 -8.64 7.72 -12.55
CA LYS A 100 -9.25 6.40 -12.74
C LYS A 100 -8.45 5.33 -11.99
N SER A 101 -9.05 4.16 -11.80
CA SER A 101 -8.35 3.04 -11.18
C SER A 101 -7.27 2.49 -12.12
N THR A 102 -6.08 2.28 -11.57
CA THR A 102 -4.88 1.76 -12.23
C THR A 102 -4.18 0.80 -11.27
N TYR A 103 -3.16 0.06 -11.71
CA TYR A 103 -2.47 -0.85 -10.80
C TYR A 103 -0.97 -0.95 -11.04
N LEU A 104 -0.25 -1.25 -9.97
CA LEU A 104 1.11 -1.79 -10.04
C LEU A 104 1.03 -3.32 -10.04
N LEU A 105 1.75 -3.96 -10.95
CA LEU A 105 1.99 -5.39 -10.93
C LEU A 105 3.27 -5.65 -10.16
N ALA A 106 3.15 -6.34 -9.04
CA ALA A 106 4.24 -6.72 -8.18
C ALA A 106 4.47 -8.23 -8.25
N ARG A 107 5.75 -8.61 -8.24
CA ARG A 107 6.24 -9.98 -8.35
C ARG A 107 6.79 -10.44 -7.02
N ASN A 108 6.60 -11.73 -6.73
CA ASN A 108 6.99 -12.34 -5.48
C ASN A 108 6.35 -11.64 -4.26
N CYS A 109 5.03 -11.45 -4.33
CA CYS A 109 4.27 -10.77 -3.29
C CYS A 109 3.89 -11.67 -2.12
N PHE A 110 3.84 -11.08 -0.94
CA PHE A 110 3.40 -11.73 0.28
C PHE A 110 2.81 -10.70 1.25
N ASN A 111 1.88 -11.13 2.09
CA ASN A 111 1.38 -10.33 3.20
C ASN A 111 2.27 -10.58 4.42
N SER A 112 2.23 -9.67 5.40
CA SER A 112 2.87 -9.87 6.71
C SER A 112 2.05 -10.88 7.53
N ASN A 113 2.14 -12.17 7.17
CA ASN A 113 1.70 -13.27 8.02
C ASN A 113 2.86 -13.80 8.87
#